data_AF-A0A821TET9-F1
#
_entry.id   AF-A0A821TET9-F1
#
_cell.length_a   1.000
_cell.length_b   1.000
_cell.length_c   1.000
_cell.angle_alpha   90.00
_cell.angle_beta   90.00
_cell.angle_gamma   90.00
#
_symmetry.space_group_name_H-M   'P 1'
#
loop_
_entity.id
_entity.type
_entity.pdbx_description
1 polymer ?
#
loop_
_entity_poly.entity_id
_entity_poly.type
_entity_poly.pdbx_seq_one_letter_code
_entity_poly.pdbx_strand_id
1 'polypeptide(L)'
;IRLASLIIPLFINFLPDSTISLQTINSSNIRLISYIIERIQYLIPIYSNEFRIILQTLPDLRTKLENAIRRQQQFKQLQQQQKDEKESYYLSKHYNISLNTSSQTPSLPLRIDFSNFKSS
;
A
#
# COMPACT_ATOMS: atom_id res chain seq x y z
N ILE A 1 35.66 -5.58 9.10
CA ILE A 1 34.58 -5.36 8.10
C ILE A 1 33.41 -6.25 8.47
N ARG A 2 32.29 -5.67 8.92
CA ARG A 2 31.08 -6.44 9.26
C ARG A 2 30.23 -6.63 8.00
N LEU A 3 29.65 -7.82 7.79
CA LEU A 3 28.84 -8.17 6.62
C LEU A 3 27.71 -7.15 6.31
N ALA A 4 27.15 -6.52 7.35
CA ALA A 4 26.15 -5.45 7.21
C ALA A 4 26.64 -4.25 6.38
N SER A 5 27.92 -3.91 6.50
CA SER A 5 28.57 -2.81 5.76
C SER A 5 28.61 -3.05 4.25
N LEU A 6 28.43 -4.29 3.80
CA LEU A 6 28.33 -4.67 2.39
C LEU A 6 26.87 -4.81 1.95
N ILE A 7 26.05 -5.41 2.81
CA ILE A 7 24.65 -5.71 2.52
C ILE A 7 23.79 -4.44 2.36
N ILE A 8 23.97 -3.44 3.23
CA ILE A 8 23.16 -2.21 3.18
C ILE A 8 23.37 -1.46 1.87
N PRO A 9 24.63 -1.14 1.45
CA PRO A 9 24.87 -0.53 0.15
C PRO A 9 24.38 -1.37 -1.02
N LEU A 10 24.54 -2.70 -0.95
CA LEU A 10 24.09 -3.60 -2.00
C LEU A 10 22.57 -3.50 -2.20
N PHE A 11 21.79 -3.56 -1.11
CA PHE A 11 20.34 -3.40 -1.17
C PHE A 11 19.94 -2.04 -1.74
N ILE A 12 20.59 -0.95 -1.31
CA ILE A 12 20.27 0.38 -1.81
C ILE A 12 20.62 0.52 -3.31
N ASN A 13 21.70 -0.13 -3.78
CA ASN A 13 22.08 -0.11 -5.19
C ASN A 13 21.08 -0.83 -6.10
N PHE A 14 20.42 -1.88 -5.61
CA PHE A 14 19.35 -2.56 -6.34
C PHE A 14 18.04 -1.76 -6.42
N LEU A 15 17.92 -0.64 -5.71
CA LEU A 15 16.78 0.25 -5.89
C LEU A 15 16.83 0.88 -7.29
N PRO A 16 15.70 0.95 -7.99
CA PRO A 16 15.63 1.60 -9.29
C PRO A 16 15.93 3.10 -9.17
N ASP A 17 16.61 3.65 -10.17
CA ASP A 17 17.01 5.05 -10.14
C ASP A 17 15.82 6.01 -10.10
N SER A 18 16.08 7.18 -9.50
CA SER A 18 15.11 8.26 -9.31
C SER A 18 14.62 8.90 -10.62
N THR A 19 15.23 8.53 -11.76
CA THR A 19 14.87 9.00 -13.10
C THR A 19 13.68 8.26 -13.70
N ILE A 20 13.38 7.04 -13.23
CA ILE A 20 12.25 6.25 -13.75
C ILE A 20 10.94 6.86 -13.25
N SER A 21 10.08 7.32 -14.15
CA SER A 21 8.76 7.87 -13.78
C SER A 21 7.90 6.80 -13.10
N LEU A 22 7.13 7.22 -12.09
CA LEU A 22 6.14 6.39 -11.41
C LEU A 22 5.11 5.79 -12.37
N GLN A 23 4.77 6.53 -13.44
CA GLN A 23 3.81 6.09 -14.45
C GLN A 23 4.36 4.97 -15.34
N THR A 24 5.68 4.91 -15.49
CA THR A 24 6.38 3.94 -16.35
C THR A 24 6.97 2.77 -15.57
N ILE A 25 6.84 2.78 -14.24
CA ILE A 25 7.48 1.74 -13.43
C ILE A 25 6.73 0.41 -13.60
N ASN A 26 7.47 -0.67 -13.78
CA ASN A 26 6.89 -2.01 -13.81
C ASN A 26 6.44 -2.43 -12.40
N SER A 27 5.33 -3.16 -12.31
CA SER A 27 4.86 -3.84 -11.09
C SER A 27 5.95 -4.63 -10.36
N SER A 28 6.86 -5.29 -11.09
CA SER A 28 8.01 -6.00 -10.52
C SER A 28 8.96 -5.08 -9.76
N ASN A 29 9.20 -3.87 -10.27
CA ASN A 29 10.04 -2.87 -9.61
C ASN A 29 9.37 -2.32 -8.35
N ILE A 30 8.04 -2.16 -8.36
CA ILE A 30 7.29 -1.74 -7.15
C ILE A 30 7.43 -2.80 -6.04
N ARG A 31 7.31 -4.08 -6.41
CA ARG A 31 7.51 -5.21 -5.49
C ARG A 31 8.94 -5.25 -4.96
N LEU A 32 9.92 -5.05 -5.84
CA LEU A 32 11.34 -5.01 -5.48
C LEU A 32 11.64 -3.86 -4.50
N ILE A 33 11.18 -2.64 -4.80
CA ILE A 33 11.32 -1.49 -3.89
C ILE A 33 10.74 -1.83 -2.53
N SER A 34 9.53 -2.40 -2.49
CA SER A 34 8.86 -2.72 -1.23
C SER A 34 9.62 -3.76 -0.42
N TYR A 35 10.08 -4.84 -1.08
CA TYR A 35 10.87 -5.88 -0.47
C TYR A 35 12.19 -5.34 0.10
N ILE A 36 12.93 -4.55 -0.69
CA ILE A 36 14.20 -3.97 -0.26
C ILE A 36 14.00 -3.05 0.95
N ILE A 37 12.98 -2.19 0.92
CA ILE A 37 12.70 -1.27 2.03
C ILE A 37 12.35 -2.06 3.30
N GLU A 38 11.54 -3.11 3.20
CA GLU A 38 11.19 -3.96 4.34
C GLU A 38 12.43 -4.64 4.94
N ARG A 39 13.33 -5.16 4.08
CA ARG A 39 14.60 -5.74 4.53
C ARG A 39 15.50 -4.70 5.20
N ILE A 40 15.60 -3.50 4.66
CA ILE A 40 16.37 -2.42 5.28
C ILE A 40 15.75 -2.04 6.63
N GLN A 41 14.43 -1.90 6.72
CA GLN A 41 13.73 -1.60 7.98
C GLN A 41 13.98 -2.65 9.06
N TYR A 42 14.04 -3.92 8.68
CA TYR A 42 14.40 -5.01 9.59
C TYR A 42 15.86 -4.94 10.04
N LEU A 43 16.79 -4.54 9.15
CA LEU A 43 18.22 -4.47 9.44
C LEU A 43 18.62 -3.24 10.26
N ILE A 44 17.90 -2.12 10.14
CA ILE A 44 18.18 -0.86 10.86
C ILE A 44 18.36 -1.04 12.38
N PRO A 45 17.44 -1.69 13.12
CA PRO A 45 17.59 -1.84 14.58
C PRO A 45 18.77 -2.75 14.97
N ILE A 46 19.15 -3.68 14.09
CA ILE A 46 20.24 -4.65 14.35
C ILE A 46 21.61 -4.01 14.09
N TYR A 47 21.71 -3.15 13.07
CA TYR A 47 22.96 -2.56 12.58
C TYR A 47 22.90 -1.04 12.52
N SER A 48 22.38 -0.42 13.57
CA SER A 48 22.09 1.03 13.61
C SER A 48 23.33 1.89 13.43
N ASN A 49 24.46 1.50 14.05
CA ASN A 49 25.72 2.22 13.95
C ASN A 49 26.31 2.14 12.54
N GLU A 50 26.37 0.95 11.97
CA GLU A 50 26.86 0.72 10.61
C GLU A 50 25.99 1.45 9.59
N PHE A 51 24.66 1.37 9.74
CA PHE A 51 23.72 2.07 8.88
C PHE A 51 23.92 3.59 8.93
N ARG A 52 24.08 4.16 10.13
CA ARG A 52 24.36 5.60 10.30
C ARG A 52 25.67 5.99 9.64
N ILE A 53 26.74 5.22 9.84
CA ILE A 53 28.05 5.48 9.24
C ILE A 53 27.93 5.45 7.71
N ILE A 54 27.31 4.42 7.14
CA ILE A 54 27.15 4.25 5.69
C ILE A 54 26.38 5.42 5.08
N LEU A 55 25.27 5.84 5.69
CA LEU A 55 24.50 6.98 5.18
C LEU A 55 25.21 8.33 5.35
N GLN A 56 26.13 8.44 6.30
CA GLN A 56 26.98 9.64 6.46
C GLN A 56 28.14 9.66 5.46
N THR A 57 28.74 8.51 5.16
CA THR A 57 29.88 8.40 4.24
C THR A 57 29.47 8.38 2.79
N LEU A 58 28.27 7.87 2.48
CA LEU A 58 27.74 7.72 1.12
C LEU A 58 26.42 8.50 0.99
N PRO A 59 26.47 9.83 0.79
CA PRO A 59 25.27 10.67 0.73
C PRO A 59 24.36 10.30 -0.45
N ASP A 60 24.92 9.82 -1.56
CA ASP A 60 24.14 9.38 -2.73
C ASP A 60 23.21 8.21 -2.40
N LEU A 61 23.71 7.25 -1.60
CA LEU A 61 22.89 6.11 -1.14
C LEU A 61 21.77 6.56 -0.22
N ARG A 62 22.03 7.56 0.62
CA ARG A 62 21.00 8.17 1.46
C ARG A 62 19.89 8.79 0.61
N THR A 63 20.25 9.62 -0.36
CA THR A 63 19.28 10.24 -1.27
C THR A 63 18.50 9.20 -2.07
N LYS A 64 19.17 8.15 -2.56
CA LYS A 64 18.53 7.04 -3.28
C LYS A 64 17.51 6.30 -2.41
N LEU A 65 17.86 6.01 -1.15
CA LEU A 65 16.96 5.37 -0.20
C LEU A 65 15.75 6.27 0.14
N GLU A 66 15.98 7.55 0.42
CA GLU A 66 14.90 8.52 0.72
C GLU A 66 13.91 8.63 -0.45
N ASN A 67 14.42 8.68 -1.69
CA ASN A 67 13.60 8.68 -2.89
C ASN A 67 12.78 7.39 -3.04
N ALA A 68 13.39 6.23 -2.80
CA ALA A 68 12.68 4.96 -2.86
C ALA A 68 11.55 4.87 -1.82
N ILE A 69 11.79 5.37 -0.59
CA ILE A 69 10.76 5.41 0.46
C ILE A 69 9.59 6.31 0.05
N ARG A 70 9.86 7.52 -0.48
CA ARG A 70 8.82 8.41 -0.98
C ARG A 70 7.98 7.75 -2.08
N ARG A 71 8.64 7.07 -3.02
CA ARG A 71 7.96 6.32 -4.10
C ARG A 71 7.07 5.21 -3.54
N GLN A 72 7.57 4.44 -2.58
CA GLN A 72 6.78 3.39 -1.95
C GLN A 72 5.52 3.96 -1.28
N GLN A 73 5.62 5.09 -0.60
CA GLN A 73 4.48 5.77 0.01
C GLN A 73 3.47 6.24 -1.05
N GLN A 74 3.94 6.83 -2.15
CA GLN A 74 3.09 7.23 -3.27
C GLN A 74 2.36 6.04 -3.89
N PHE A 75 3.02 4.90 -4.09
CA PHE A 75 2.36 3.68 -4.59
C PHE A 75 1.29 3.16 -3.64
N LYS A 76 1.54 3.20 -2.32
CA LYS A 76 0.54 2.77 -1.33
C LYS A 76 -0.71 3.66 -1.37
N GLN A 77 -0.53 4.97 -1.50
CA GLN A 77 -1.64 5.93 -1.63
C GLN A 77 -2.47 5.70 -2.91
N LEU A 78 -1.80 5.53 -4.06
CA LEU A 78 -2.48 5.24 -5.33
C LEU A 78 -3.26 3.92 -5.29
N GLN A 79 -2.73 2.90 -4.63
CA GLN A 79 -3.44 1.61 -4.47
C GLN A 79 -4.66 1.72 -3.54
N GLN A 80 -4.62 2.59 -2.53
CA GLN A 80 -5.78 2.83 -1.66
C GLN A 80 -6.90 3.56 -2.42
N GLN A 81 -6.56 4.63 -3.14
CA GLN A 81 -7.53 5.38 -3.95
C GLN A 81 -8.25 4.49 -4.98
N GLN A 82 -7.53 3.59 -5.66
CA GLN A 82 -8.15 2.65 -6.61
C GLN A 82 -9.08 1.60 -5.96
N LYS A 83 -8.88 1.28 -4.67
CA LYS A 83 -9.78 0.39 -3.94
C LYS A 83 -11.07 1.12 -3.56
N ASP A 84 -10.93 2.35 -3.06
CA ASP A 84 -12.05 3.19 -2.63
C ASP A 84 -12.96 3.57 -3.81
N GLU A 85 -12.38 3.83 -5.00
CA GLU A 85 -13.15 4.08 -6.23
C GLU A 85 -13.93 2.85 -6.70
N LYS A 86 -13.32 1.65 -6.62
CA LYS A 86 -14.02 0.41 -6.97
C LYS A 86 -15.17 0.12 -6.01
N GLU A 87 -14.94 0.29 -4.72
CA GLU A 87 -15.97 0.10 -3.69
C GLU A 87 -17.14 1.08 -3.86
N SER A 88 -16.85 2.35 -4.17
CA SER A 88 -17.84 3.37 -4.50
C SER A 88 -18.62 3.06 -5.80
N TYR A 89 -17.97 2.46 -6.80
CA TYR A 89 -18.63 2.01 -8.03
C TYR A 89 -19.59 0.83 -7.77
N TYR A 90 -19.21 -0.15 -6.94
CA TYR A 90 -20.11 -1.24 -6.56
C TYR A 90 -21.31 -0.74 -5.75
N LEU A 91 -21.12 0.18 -4.80
CA LEU A 91 -22.20 0.78 -4.01
C LEU A 91 -23.20 1.58 -4.89
N SER A 92 -22.70 2.37 -5.84
CA SER A 92 -23.55 3.17 -6.74
C SER A 92 -24.30 2.32 -7.80
N LYS A 93 -23.77 1.16 -8.18
CA LYS A 93 -24.45 0.23 -9.11
C LYS A 93 -25.61 -0.54 -8.45
N HIS A 94 -25.50 -0.86 -7.16
CA HIS A 94 -26.59 -1.49 -6.40
C HIS A 94 -27.72 -0.51 -6.02
N TYR A 95 -27.46 0.81 -5.98
CA TYR A 95 -28.47 1.82 -5.64
C TYR A 95 -29.36 2.24 -6.84
N ASN A 96 -28.89 2.06 -8.09
CA ASN A 96 -29.62 2.47 -9.30
C ASN A 96 -30.53 1.39 -9.91
N ILE A 97 -30.56 0.17 -9.34
CA ILE A 97 -31.43 -0.92 -9.81
C ILE A 97 -32.85 -0.84 -9.23
N SER A 98 -33.11 0.06 -8.28
CA SER A 98 -34.40 0.17 -7.57
C SER A 98 -35.26 1.40 -7.92
N LEU A 99 -34.91 2.19 -8.94
CA LEU A 99 -35.57 3.49 -9.22
C LEU A 99 -36.34 3.61 -10.53
N ASN A 100 -36.76 2.49 -11.13
CA ASN A 100 -37.72 2.50 -12.23
C ASN A 100 -38.88 1.53 -11.95
N THR A 101 -39.84 1.96 -11.13
CA THR A 101 -41.29 1.72 -11.29
C THR A 101 -42.11 2.41 -10.18
N SER A 102 -42.89 3.42 -10.59
CA SER A 102 -44.26 3.76 -10.17
C SER A 102 -44.68 3.82 -8.67
N SER A 103 -45.05 5.04 -8.27
CA SER A 103 -46.32 5.47 -7.61
C SER A 103 -46.71 5.02 -6.19
N GLN A 104 -47.11 6.05 -5.39
CA GLN A 104 -48.07 6.04 -4.26
C GLN A 104 -47.62 5.42 -2.91
N THR A 105 -47.46 6.27 -1.89
CA THR A 105 -47.53 5.90 -0.46
C THR A 105 -48.94 5.42 -0.11
N PRO A 106 -49.21 4.53 0.91
CA PRO A 106 -48.52 4.46 2.22
C PRO A 106 -48.42 3.06 2.91
N SER A 107 -47.63 2.98 3.99
CA SER A 107 -47.69 1.97 5.08
C SER A 107 -47.58 0.48 4.72
N LEU A 108 -46.41 -0.13 4.96
CA LEU A 108 -46.31 -1.58 5.17
C LEU A 108 -45.71 -1.88 6.56
N PRO A 109 -46.45 -2.50 7.49
CA PRO A 109 -45.98 -2.78 8.84
C PRO A 109 -44.94 -3.90 8.81
N LEU A 110 -43.79 -3.65 9.44
CA LEU A 110 -42.76 -4.68 9.67
C LEU A 110 -43.27 -5.68 10.72
N ARG A 111 -43.95 -6.73 10.29
CA ARG A 111 -44.14 -7.94 11.09
C ARG A 111 -42.91 -8.83 10.91
N ILE A 112 -42.04 -8.82 11.93
CA ILE A 112 -40.91 -9.73 12.02
C ILE A 112 -41.32 -10.83 13.02
N ASP A 113 -41.72 -12.00 12.52
CA ASP A 113 -42.02 -13.16 13.36
C ASP A 113 -40.71 -13.87 13.76
N PHE A 114 -40.39 -13.85 15.05
CA PHE A 114 -39.23 -14.58 15.63
C PHE A 114 -39.58 -16.01 16.06
N SER A 115 -40.43 -16.72 15.31
CA SER A 115 -40.88 -18.08 15.69
C SER A 115 -39.83 -19.20 15.54
N ASN A 116 -38.62 -18.90 15.07
CA ASN A 116 -37.58 -19.92 14.86
C ASN A 116 -36.41 -19.87 15.85
N PHE A 117 -36.45 -19.01 16.88
CA PHE A 117 -35.48 -19.09 17.98
C PHE A 117 -36.01 -19.98 19.10
N LYS A 118 -36.01 -21.29 18.87
CA LYS A 118 -35.94 -22.27 19.96
C LYS A 118 -34.67 -23.09 19.82
N SER A 119 -33.91 -23.04 20.90
CA SER A 119 -32.63 -23.67 21.19
C SER A 119 -32.61 -25.18 20.99
N SER A 120 -31.50 -25.68 20.46
CA SER A 120 -30.90 -26.95 20.86
C SER A 120 -29.40 -26.77 20.96
#